data_AF-A0A7C7NZE5-F1
#
_entry.id   AF-A0A7C7NZE5-F1
#
_cell.length_a   1.000
_cell.length_b   1.000
_cell.length_c   1.000
_cell.angle_alpha   90.00
_cell.angle_beta   90.00
_cell.angle_gamma   90.00
#
_symmetry.space_group_name_H-M   'P 1'
#
loop_
_entity.id
_entity.type
_entity.pdbx_description
1 polymer ?
#
loop_
_entity_poly.entity_id
_entity_poly.type
_entity_poly.pdbx_seq_one_letter_code
_entity_poly.pdbx_strand_id
1 'polypeptide(L)'
;MRALQSGCREAASEAGAVILGGDLSSTSGPIFIDVVGLGSTHKPVLRNGAVPGDDIWVTGRLGASSTAVRVWQRGEEPPPEARRAFARPSPRFDEARYLAEEDMADALIDLSDGLAGDSAHLGAASGVRIVLEAAAVPVAPIAVQVLGPEEALNAALYGGEDYELCFTAGPDVVDPSYFRQHFGIEVTRVGQVCEGNGVWIDRGGSEPEPLLRSGFDHYAIDVL
;
A
#
# COMPACT_ATOMS: atom_id res chain seq x y z
N MET A 1 5.31 -28.57 -1.86
CA MET A 1 4.48 -28.68 -0.65
C MET A 1 5.20 -28.32 0.64
N ARG A 2 6.29 -29.02 1.04
CA ARG A 2 6.99 -28.72 2.31
C ARG A 2 7.49 -27.27 2.44
N ALA A 3 8.07 -26.72 1.37
CA ALA A 3 8.54 -25.33 1.35
C ALA A 3 7.39 -24.32 1.54
N LEU A 4 6.27 -24.50 0.83
CA LEU A 4 5.07 -23.68 0.99
C LEU A 4 4.57 -23.69 2.44
N GLN A 5 4.39 -24.88 3.02
CA GLN A 5 3.96 -25.02 4.42
C GLN A 5 4.94 -24.37 5.41
N SER A 6 6.25 -24.41 5.11
CA SER A 6 7.26 -23.74 5.94
C SER A 6 7.11 -22.22 5.85
N GLY A 7 6.94 -21.67 4.64
CA GLY A 7 6.72 -20.24 4.43
C GLY A 7 5.43 -19.74 5.09
N CYS A 8 4.32 -20.48 4.98
CA CYS A 8 3.08 -20.11 5.67
C CYS A 8 3.24 -20.09 7.20
N ARG A 9 3.99 -21.05 7.77
CA ARG A 9 4.27 -21.06 9.21
C ARG A 9 5.17 -19.90 9.64
N GLU A 10 6.17 -19.57 8.83
CA GLU A 10 7.05 -18.42 9.06
C GLU A 10 6.23 -17.12 9.07
N ALA A 11 5.44 -16.87 8.02
CA ALA A 11 4.58 -15.70 7.92
C ALA A 11 3.55 -15.60 9.05
N ALA A 12 2.91 -16.72 9.42
CA ALA A 12 1.99 -16.74 10.57
C ALA A 12 2.71 -16.38 11.88
N SER A 13 3.92 -16.91 12.09
CA SER A 13 4.72 -16.61 13.28
C SER A 13 5.16 -15.14 13.32
N GLU A 14 5.57 -14.57 12.19
CA GLU A 14 5.95 -13.15 12.07
C GLU A 14 4.74 -12.23 12.36
N ALA A 15 3.54 -12.63 11.94
CA ALA A 15 2.30 -11.94 12.24
C ALA A 15 1.78 -12.13 13.68
N GLY A 16 2.48 -12.91 14.51
CA GLY A 16 2.00 -13.29 15.85
C GLY A 16 0.73 -14.16 15.82
N ALA A 17 0.47 -14.81 14.70
CA ALA A 17 -0.71 -15.64 14.44
C ALA A 17 -0.38 -17.14 14.46
N VAL A 18 -1.44 -17.96 14.44
CA VAL A 18 -1.33 -19.42 14.36
C VAL A 18 -2.22 -19.96 13.24
N ILE A 19 -1.75 -21.00 12.56
CA ILE A 19 -2.56 -21.71 11.56
C ILE A 19 -3.49 -22.68 12.28
N LEU A 20 -4.79 -22.41 12.25
CA LEU A 20 -5.81 -23.23 12.92
C LEU A 20 -6.20 -24.49 12.12
N GLY A 21 -6.05 -24.44 10.79
CA GLY A 21 -6.42 -25.54 9.89
C GLY A 21 -6.39 -25.11 8.43
N GLY A 22 -6.83 -25.99 7.55
CA GLY A 22 -6.95 -25.76 6.11
C GLY A 22 -7.38 -27.03 5.37
N ASP A 23 -7.62 -26.90 4.08
CA ASP A 23 -7.94 -28.01 3.17
C ASP A 23 -6.97 -28.02 1.98
N LEU A 24 -6.82 -29.19 1.35
CA LEU A 24 -5.98 -29.36 0.16
C LEU A 24 -6.78 -30.08 -0.92
N SER A 25 -6.82 -29.48 -2.12
CA SER A 25 -7.41 -30.09 -3.31
C SER A 25 -6.40 -30.15 -4.45
N SER A 26 -6.56 -31.13 -5.34
CA SER A 26 -5.74 -31.27 -6.54
C SER A 26 -6.40 -30.58 -7.72
N THR A 27 -5.60 -29.88 -8.52
CA THR A 27 -6.03 -29.26 -9.79
C THR A 27 -5.06 -29.61 -10.90
N SER A 28 -5.54 -29.68 -12.14
CA SER A 28 -4.69 -29.74 -13.34
C SER A 28 -4.20 -28.37 -13.79
N GLY A 29 -4.72 -27.30 -13.19
CA GLY A 29 -4.35 -25.91 -13.47
C GLY A 29 -3.17 -25.41 -12.64
N PRO A 30 -2.95 -24.08 -12.59
CA PRO A 30 -1.92 -23.48 -11.75
C PRO A 30 -2.21 -23.73 -10.25
N ILE A 31 -1.17 -23.54 -9.43
CA ILE A 31 -1.32 -23.57 -7.97
C ILE A 31 -2.20 -22.39 -7.55
N PHE A 32 -3.19 -22.65 -6.70
CA PHE A 32 -4.03 -21.65 -6.06
C PHE A 32 -3.86 -21.75 -4.54
N ILE A 33 -3.76 -20.61 -3.88
CA ILE A 33 -3.61 -20.50 -2.43
C ILE A 33 -4.63 -19.48 -1.95
N ASP A 34 -5.49 -19.90 -1.03
CA ASP A 34 -6.47 -19.05 -0.37
C ASP A 34 -6.21 -19.07 1.14
N VAL A 35 -6.28 -17.91 1.77
CA VAL A 35 -5.93 -17.71 3.18
C VAL A 35 -7.02 -16.86 3.82
N VAL A 36 -7.62 -17.39 4.89
CA VAL A 36 -8.56 -16.65 5.73
C VAL A 36 -7.83 -16.17 6.98
N GLY A 37 -7.74 -14.86 7.16
CA GLY A 37 -7.26 -14.22 8.38
C GLY A 37 -8.40 -13.98 9.38
N LEU A 38 -8.16 -14.25 10.67
CA LEU A 38 -9.09 -13.93 11.75
C LEU A 38 -8.36 -13.12 12.82
N GLY A 39 -8.92 -11.98 13.19
CA GLY A 39 -8.38 -11.09 14.22
C GLY A 39 -9.49 -10.36 14.97
N SER A 40 -9.13 -9.64 16.02
CA SER A 40 -10.04 -8.86 16.84
C SER A 40 -9.41 -7.53 17.26
N THR A 41 -10.21 -6.46 17.26
CA THR A 41 -9.83 -5.15 17.80
C THR A 41 -11.03 -4.53 18.52
N HIS A 42 -10.76 -3.70 19.53
CA HIS A 42 -11.78 -2.85 20.17
C HIS A 42 -11.87 -1.45 19.54
N LYS A 43 -10.83 -1.05 18.80
CA LYS A 43 -10.72 0.24 18.11
C LYS A 43 -10.40 -0.02 16.63
N PRO A 44 -11.39 -0.37 15.80
CA PRO A 44 -11.16 -0.49 14.37
C PRO A 44 -11.01 0.90 13.74
N VAL A 45 -9.95 1.10 12.97
CA VAL A 45 -9.86 2.23 12.02
C VAL A 45 -10.41 1.74 10.69
N LEU A 46 -11.45 2.39 10.19
CA LEU A 46 -12.15 1.99 8.98
C LEU A 46 -11.61 2.77 7.77
N ARG A 47 -12.08 2.43 6.56
CA ARG A 47 -11.76 3.19 5.34
C ARG A 47 -12.51 4.53 5.27
N ASN A 48 -13.58 4.68 6.05
CA ASN A 48 -14.32 5.93 6.18
C ASN A 48 -13.85 6.72 7.40
N GLY A 49 -14.06 8.03 7.37
CA GLY A 49 -13.75 8.93 8.49
C GLY A 49 -12.87 10.11 8.11
N ALA A 50 -12.23 10.05 6.93
CA ALA A 50 -11.47 11.17 6.40
C ALA A 50 -12.35 12.41 6.21
N VAL A 51 -11.85 13.56 6.64
CA VAL A 51 -12.54 14.85 6.52
C VAL A 51 -11.71 15.88 5.74
N PRO A 52 -12.35 16.82 5.01
CA PRO A 52 -11.62 17.89 4.35
C PRO A 52 -10.74 18.67 5.33
N GLY A 53 -9.46 18.82 4.98
CA GLY A 53 -8.45 19.41 5.84
C GLY A 53 -7.41 18.41 6.34
N ASP A 54 -7.76 17.12 6.44
CA ASP A 54 -6.83 16.07 6.86
C ASP A 54 -5.66 15.92 5.89
N ASP A 55 -4.50 15.57 6.43
CA ASP A 55 -3.35 15.15 5.67
C ASP A 55 -3.44 13.66 5.32
N ILE A 56 -2.86 13.30 4.18
CA ILE A 56 -2.75 11.91 3.73
C ILE A 56 -1.33 11.45 3.98
N TRP A 57 -1.18 10.33 4.68
CA TRP A 57 0.10 9.77 5.08
C TRP A 57 0.28 8.36 4.55
N VAL A 58 1.53 8.02 4.25
CA VAL A 58 1.92 6.68 3.82
C VAL A 58 3.14 6.19 4.60
N THR A 59 3.15 4.93 5.01
CA THR A 59 4.33 4.29 5.60
C THR A 59 5.33 3.82 4.53
N GLY A 60 6.61 3.77 4.89
CA GLY A 60 7.65 3.15 4.08
C GLY A 60 7.90 3.83 2.73
N ARG A 61 8.23 3.00 1.74
CA ARG A 61 8.60 3.42 0.38
C ARG A 61 7.83 2.59 -0.64
N LEU A 62 7.38 3.22 -1.72
CA LEU A 62 6.45 2.62 -2.67
C LEU A 62 7.08 2.22 -4.01
N GLY A 63 6.49 1.23 -4.67
CA GLY A 63 6.81 0.82 -6.03
C GLY A 63 7.97 -0.16 -6.16
N ALA A 64 8.57 -0.63 -5.05
CA ALA A 64 9.66 -1.62 -5.11
C ALA A 64 9.16 -2.99 -5.57
N SER A 65 7.97 -3.39 -5.12
CA SER A 65 7.34 -4.66 -5.51
C SER A 65 7.01 -4.69 -7.00
N SER A 66 6.24 -3.69 -7.48
CA SER A 66 5.91 -3.54 -8.90
C SER A 66 7.14 -3.40 -9.80
N THR A 67 8.23 -2.83 -9.29
CA THR A 67 9.52 -2.82 -10.03
C THR A 67 9.99 -4.23 -10.36
N ALA A 68 9.87 -5.19 -9.43
CA ALA A 68 10.26 -6.58 -9.69
C ALA A 68 9.42 -7.19 -10.81
N VAL A 69 8.09 -6.99 -10.75
CA VAL A 69 7.13 -7.47 -11.76
C VAL A 69 7.47 -6.92 -13.14
N ARG A 70 7.69 -5.61 -13.25
CA ARG A 70 8.05 -4.95 -14.52
C ARG A 70 9.36 -5.48 -15.11
N VAL A 71 10.35 -5.80 -14.27
CA VAL A 71 11.62 -6.37 -14.74
C VAL A 71 11.42 -7.81 -15.24
N TRP A 72 10.67 -8.65 -14.51
CA TRP A 72 10.34 -9.99 -14.98
C TRP A 72 9.54 -9.98 -16.28
N GLN A 73 8.61 -9.04 -16.47
CA GLN A 73 7.85 -8.86 -17.71
C GLN A 73 8.73 -8.51 -18.91
N ARG A 74 9.90 -7.89 -18.69
CA ARG A 74 10.92 -7.66 -19.72
C ARG A 74 11.81 -8.88 -19.99
N GLY A 75 11.61 -9.98 -19.26
CA GLY A 75 12.43 -11.19 -19.36
C GLY A 75 13.77 -11.09 -18.62
N GLU A 76 13.89 -10.12 -17.70
CA GLU A 76 15.10 -9.86 -16.92
C GLU A 76 14.93 -10.32 -15.47
N GLU A 77 16.04 -10.39 -14.73
CA GLU A 77 16.02 -10.71 -13.30
C GLU A 77 16.08 -9.41 -12.47
N PRO A 78 15.10 -9.16 -11.58
CA PRO A 78 15.09 -7.95 -10.76
C PRO A 78 16.23 -7.93 -9.76
N PRO A 79 16.67 -6.72 -9.35
CA PRO A 79 17.59 -6.57 -8.26
C PRO A 79 17.06 -7.26 -6.99
N PRO A 80 17.96 -7.80 -6.13
CA PRO A 80 17.56 -8.54 -4.93
C PRO A 80 16.62 -7.77 -4.00
N GLU A 81 16.73 -6.43 -3.94
CA GLU A 81 15.87 -5.57 -3.15
C GLU A 81 14.43 -5.56 -3.68
N ALA A 82 14.22 -5.29 -4.97
CA ALA A 82 12.90 -5.32 -5.60
C ALA A 82 12.28 -6.73 -5.50
N ARG A 83 13.07 -7.78 -5.76
CA ARG A 83 12.62 -9.17 -5.61
C ARG A 83 12.16 -9.48 -4.20
N ARG A 84 12.87 -8.98 -3.18
CA ARG A 84 12.51 -9.16 -1.77
C ARG A 84 11.23 -8.41 -1.43
N ALA A 85 11.07 -7.18 -1.90
CA ALA A 85 9.86 -6.39 -1.69
C ALA A 85 8.61 -7.14 -2.21
N PHE A 86 8.69 -7.71 -3.40
CA PHE A 86 7.61 -8.54 -3.96
C PHE A 86 7.40 -9.85 -3.20
N ALA A 87 8.48 -10.60 -2.92
CA ALA A 87 8.36 -11.96 -2.40
C ALA A 87 8.10 -12.04 -0.89
N ARG A 88 8.47 -11.01 -0.12
CA ARG A 88 8.37 -10.96 1.34
C ARG A 88 8.03 -9.53 1.81
N PRO A 89 6.84 -9.00 1.48
CA PRO A 89 6.38 -7.73 2.04
C PRO A 89 6.25 -7.85 3.57
N SER A 90 6.53 -6.77 4.28
CA SER A 90 6.43 -6.71 5.75
C SER A 90 5.10 -6.07 6.14
N PRO A 91 4.18 -6.79 6.83
CA PRO A 91 2.91 -6.21 7.24
C PRO A 91 3.12 -5.17 8.33
N ARG A 92 2.36 -4.08 8.27
CA ARG A 92 2.46 -2.92 9.17
C ARG A 92 1.57 -3.03 10.40
N PHE A 93 1.60 -4.18 11.07
CA PHE A 93 0.68 -4.46 12.18
C PHE A 93 0.92 -3.54 13.39
N ASP A 94 2.16 -3.35 13.80
CA ASP A 94 2.48 -2.55 14.99
C ASP A 94 2.17 -1.08 14.75
N GLU A 95 2.45 -0.57 13.55
CA GLU A 95 2.15 0.79 13.15
C GLU A 95 0.64 1.03 13.04
N ALA A 96 -0.10 0.09 12.43
CA ALA A 96 -1.56 0.18 12.37
C ALA A 96 -2.21 0.16 13.75
N ARG A 97 -1.70 -0.66 14.68
CA ARG A 97 -2.19 -0.72 16.06
C ARG A 97 -1.90 0.58 16.80
N TYR A 98 -0.69 1.13 16.66
CA TYR A 98 -0.33 2.41 17.26
C TYR A 98 -1.24 3.55 16.77
N LEU A 99 -1.45 3.66 15.45
CA LEU A 99 -2.36 4.64 14.87
C LEU A 99 -3.79 4.54 15.43
N ALA A 100 -4.28 3.32 15.65
CA ALA A 100 -5.61 3.07 16.21
C ALA A 100 -5.69 3.34 17.72
N GLU A 101 -4.68 2.94 18.49
CA GLU A 101 -4.69 3.04 19.95
C GLU A 101 -4.57 4.50 20.41
N GLU A 102 -3.75 5.29 19.71
CA GLU A 102 -3.52 6.72 19.96
C GLU A 102 -4.54 7.64 19.27
N ASP A 103 -5.57 7.09 18.62
CA ASP A 103 -6.62 7.83 17.90
C ASP A 103 -6.03 8.84 16.87
N MET A 104 -4.96 8.44 16.17
CA MET A 104 -4.22 9.30 15.24
C MET A 104 -4.74 9.27 13.80
N ALA A 105 -5.43 8.20 13.40
CA ALA A 105 -5.90 8.01 12.04
C ALA A 105 -7.43 8.10 11.96
N ASP A 106 -7.93 8.99 11.10
CA ASP A 106 -9.36 9.17 10.85
C ASP A 106 -9.91 8.12 9.86
N ALA A 107 -9.09 7.71 8.89
CA ALA A 107 -9.35 6.59 8.00
C ALA A 107 -8.05 5.88 7.63
N LEU A 108 -8.10 4.58 7.34
CA LEU A 108 -6.92 3.74 7.06
C LEU A 108 -7.22 2.62 6.06
N ILE A 109 -6.26 2.35 5.19
CA ILE A 109 -6.24 1.22 4.25
C ILE A 109 -4.80 0.75 4.01
N ASP A 110 -4.57 -0.52 3.71
CA ASP A 110 -3.29 -1.01 3.20
C ASP A 110 -3.16 -0.77 1.68
N LEU A 111 -1.92 -0.76 1.19
CA LEU A 111 -1.58 -0.48 -0.21
C LEU A 111 -1.32 -1.77 -0.99
N SER A 112 -2.39 -2.48 -1.36
CA SER A 112 -2.34 -3.70 -2.17
C SER A 112 -2.46 -3.44 -3.67
N ASP A 113 -3.25 -2.44 -4.08
CA ASP A 113 -3.51 -2.11 -5.49
C ASP A 113 -2.81 -0.83 -5.94
N GLY A 114 -2.08 -0.19 -5.03
CA GLY A 114 -1.24 0.97 -5.29
C GLY A 114 -1.88 2.26 -4.80
N LEU A 115 -1.06 3.28 -4.56
CA LEU A 115 -1.49 4.49 -3.85
C LEU A 115 -2.71 5.16 -4.50
N ALA A 116 -2.80 5.20 -5.83
CA ALA A 116 -3.93 5.79 -6.52
C ALA A 116 -5.23 4.98 -6.34
N GLY A 117 -5.15 3.65 -6.42
CA GLY A 117 -6.32 2.77 -6.26
C GLY A 117 -6.84 2.75 -4.83
N ASP A 118 -5.95 2.52 -3.87
CA ASP A 118 -6.35 2.35 -2.47
C ASP A 118 -6.78 3.67 -1.83
N SER A 119 -6.15 4.81 -2.20
CA SER A 119 -6.65 6.13 -1.79
C SER A 119 -8.00 6.45 -2.43
N ALA A 120 -8.33 5.92 -3.62
CA ALA A 120 -9.66 6.06 -4.21
C ALA A 120 -10.72 5.32 -3.37
N HIS A 121 -10.40 4.14 -2.85
CA HIS A 121 -11.28 3.41 -1.94
C HIS A 121 -11.51 4.17 -0.64
N LEU A 122 -10.45 4.75 -0.06
CA LEU A 122 -10.53 5.58 1.14
C LEU A 122 -11.39 6.83 0.90
N GLY A 123 -11.14 7.56 -0.19
CA GLY A 123 -11.90 8.76 -0.56
C GLY A 123 -13.36 8.46 -0.85
N ALA A 124 -13.66 7.37 -1.57
CA ALA A 124 -15.02 6.94 -1.87
C ALA A 124 -15.80 6.51 -0.61
N ALA A 125 -15.17 5.79 0.31
CA ALA A 125 -15.78 5.38 1.57
C ALA A 125 -16.09 6.58 2.49
N SER A 126 -15.31 7.65 2.38
CA SER A 126 -15.47 8.89 3.16
C SER A 126 -16.31 9.96 2.44
N GLY A 127 -16.57 9.83 1.14
CA GLY A 127 -17.29 10.82 0.34
C GLY A 127 -16.50 12.12 0.13
N VAL A 128 -15.18 12.01 -0.03
CA VAL A 128 -14.23 13.14 -0.13
C VAL A 128 -13.35 13.02 -1.38
N ARG A 129 -12.67 14.13 -1.71
CA ARG A 129 -11.61 14.15 -2.71
C ARG A 129 -10.27 13.90 -2.03
N ILE A 130 -9.44 13.09 -2.67
CA ILE A 130 -8.04 12.90 -2.31
C ILE A 130 -7.17 13.66 -3.31
N VAL A 131 -6.29 14.53 -2.83
CA VAL A 131 -5.30 15.24 -3.67
C VAL A 131 -3.91 14.79 -3.23
N LEU A 132 -3.25 14.00 -4.07
CA LEU A 132 -1.89 13.53 -3.86
C LEU A 132 -0.87 14.53 -4.43
N GLU A 133 0.25 14.72 -3.76
CA GLU A 133 1.35 15.56 -4.21
C GLU A 133 2.43 14.67 -4.83
N ALA A 134 2.59 14.71 -6.16
CA ALA A 134 3.51 13.82 -6.89
C ALA A 134 4.95 13.88 -6.37
N ALA A 135 5.40 15.08 -5.99
CA ALA A 135 6.76 15.30 -5.49
C ALA A 135 6.98 14.75 -4.06
N ALA A 136 5.90 14.52 -3.30
CA ALA A 136 5.95 14.02 -1.93
C ALA A 136 5.85 12.49 -1.84
N VAL A 137 5.37 11.82 -2.90
CA VAL A 137 5.24 10.36 -2.92
C VAL A 137 6.60 9.70 -2.61
N PRO A 138 6.69 8.84 -1.57
CA PRO A 138 7.95 8.27 -1.12
C PRO A 138 8.37 7.09 -2.01
N VAL A 139 8.75 7.37 -3.26
CA VAL A 139 9.17 6.35 -4.23
C VAL A 139 10.43 5.61 -3.75
N ALA A 140 10.43 4.29 -3.88
CA ALA A 140 11.57 3.46 -3.52
C ALA A 140 12.81 3.78 -4.38
N PRO A 141 14.01 3.96 -3.78
CA PRO A 141 15.22 4.26 -4.54
C PRO A 141 15.53 3.24 -5.63
N ILE A 142 15.29 1.94 -5.37
CA ILE A 142 15.50 0.88 -6.35
C ILE A 142 14.60 1.03 -7.57
N ALA A 143 13.36 1.52 -7.40
CA ALA A 143 12.46 1.77 -8.52
C ALA A 143 13.02 2.88 -9.42
N VAL A 144 13.52 3.98 -8.83
CA VAL A 144 14.14 5.08 -9.59
C VAL A 144 15.38 4.61 -10.35
N GLN A 145 16.22 3.78 -9.72
CA GLN A 145 17.44 3.25 -10.34
C GLN A 145 17.16 2.35 -11.53
N VAL A 146 16.10 1.54 -11.46
CA VAL A 146 15.78 0.53 -12.49
C VAL A 146 14.89 1.08 -13.60
N LEU A 147 13.90 1.91 -13.25
CA LEU A 147 12.85 2.35 -14.17
C LEU A 147 13.02 3.81 -14.63
N GLY A 148 13.82 4.61 -13.91
CA GLY A 148 13.85 6.06 -14.05
C GLY A 148 12.74 6.74 -13.24
N PRO A 149 12.84 8.06 -12.99
CA PRO A 149 11.97 8.76 -12.03
C PRO A 149 10.47 8.70 -12.36
N GLU A 150 10.10 8.90 -13.63
CA GLU A 150 8.71 8.93 -14.06
C GLU A 150 8.04 7.56 -13.91
N GLU A 151 8.70 6.49 -14.37
CA GLU A 151 8.14 5.15 -14.25
C GLU A 151 8.20 4.59 -12.83
N ALA A 152 9.15 5.04 -12.01
CA ALA A 152 9.16 4.72 -10.60
C ALA A 152 7.97 5.35 -9.85
N LEU A 153 7.60 6.59 -10.19
CA LEU A 153 6.37 7.20 -9.68
C LEU A 153 5.12 6.43 -10.15
N ASN A 154 5.07 6.02 -11.43
CA ASN A 154 3.96 5.17 -11.91
C ASN A 154 3.91 3.83 -11.18
N ALA A 155 5.05 3.23 -10.83
CA ALA A 155 5.09 2.01 -10.03
C ALA A 155 4.54 2.23 -8.62
N ALA A 156 4.84 3.37 -7.98
CA ALA A 156 4.28 3.72 -6.67
C ALA A 156 2.77 4.01 -6.72
N LEU A 157 2.29 4.68 -7.78
CA LEU A 157 0.89 5.08 -7.90
C LEU A 157 -0.03 3.90 -8.27
N TYR A 158 0.42 3.01 -9.17
CA TYR A 158 -0.45 2.01 -9.81
C TYR A 158 0.05 0.58 -9.71
N GLY A 159 1.23 0.37 -9.11
CA GLY A 159 1.89 -0.93 -9.12
C GLY A 159 1.31 -1.94 -8.13
N GLY A 160 0.95 -1.48 -6.94
CA GLY A 160 0.44 -2.34 -5.87
C GLY A 160 1.50 -3.23 -5.22
N GLU A 161 1.02 -4.14 -4.38
CA GLU A 161 1.79 -5.14 -3.62
C GLU A 161 2.89 -4.54 -2.71
N ASP A 162 2.75 -3.28 -2.31
CA ASP A 162 3.66 -2.65 -1.36
C ASP A 162 3.31 -3.01 0.10
N TYR A 163 2.00 -3.21 0.39
CA TYR A 163 1.46 -3.55 1.73
C TYR A 163 1.85 -2.57 2.85
N GLU A 164 2.19 -1.35 2.44
CA GLU A 164 2.30 -0.19 3.32
C GLU A 164 0.91 0.32 3.73
N LEU A 165 0.83 1.18 4.74
CA LEU A 165 -0.42 1.81 5.14
C LEU A 165 -0.59 3.15 4.42
N CYS A 166 -1.82 3.45 4.02
CA CYS A 166 -2.29 4.76 3.61
C CYS A 166 -3.42 5.19 4.56
N PHE A 167 -3.26 6.34 5.20
CA PHE A 167 -4.20 6.80 6.21
C PHE A 167 -4.34 8.32 6.20
N THR A 168 -5.44 8.81 6.76
CA THR A 168 -5.68 10.23 6.95
C THR A 168 -5.53 10.59 8.42
N ALA A 169 -5.01 11.78 8.68
CA ALA A 169 -4.88 12.31 10.02
C ALA A 169 -5.06 13.82 9.99
N GLY A 170 -5.62 14.38 11.06
CA GLY A 170 -5.63 15.82 11.26
C GLY A 170 -4.22 16.46 11.15
N PRO A 171 -4.15 17.76 10.82
CA PRO A 171 -2.87 18.46 10.70
C PRO A 171 -2.09 18.41 12.03
N ASP A 172 -0.77 18.29 11.94
CA ASP A 172 0.17 18.23 13.07
C ASP A 172 0.00 17.03 14.04
N VAL A 173 -0.88 16.06 13.74
CA VAL A 173 -1.10 14.86 14.58
C VAL A 173 0.06 13.88 14.46
N VAL A 174 0.58 13.66 13.25
CA VAL A 174 1.61 12.66 12.97
C VAL A 174 3.00 13.28 13.15
N ASP A 175 3.82 12.68 14.03
CA ASP A 175 5.25 12.97 14.14
C ASP A 175 6.09 11.91 13.40
N PRO A 176 6.67 12.23 12.23
CA PRO A 176 7.48 11.27 11.49
C PRO A 176 8.73 10.81 12.23
N SER A 177 9.25 11.64 13.13
CA SER A 177 10.44 11.29 13.92
C SER A 177 10.13 10.18 14.94
N TYR A 178 8.90 10.13 15.46
CA TYR A 178 8.44 9.06 16.33
C TYR A 178 8.45 7.71 15.58
N PHE A 179 7.87 7.66 14.38
CA PHE A 179 7.81 6.43 13.58
C PHE A 179 9.21 5.89 13.26
N ARG A 180 10.13 6.77 12.89
CA ARG A 180 11.53 6.39 12.65
C ARG A 180 12.20 5.82 13.90
N GLN A 181 11.97 6.41 15.07
CA GLN A 181 12.62 6.00 16.31
C GLN A 181 12.03 4.72 16.90
N HIS A 182 10.70 4.54 16.81
CA HIS A 182 9.99 3.46 17.49
C HIS A 182 9.76 2.25 16.59
N PHE A 183 9.47 2.46 15.30
CA PHE A 183 9.19 1.39 14.34
C PHE A 183 10.32 1.18 13.33
N GLY A 184 11.28 2.10 13.25
CA GLY A 184 12.39 2.00 12.28
C GLY A 184 11.94 2.22 10.83
N ILE A 185 10.77 2.83 10.62
CA ILE A 185 10.22 3.12 9.30
C ILE A 185 10.02 4.62 9.08
N GLU A 186 9.99 5.02 7.82
CA GLU A 186 9.57 6.36 7.44
C GLU A 186 8.04 6.42 7.36
N VAL A 187 7.47 7.58 7.66
CA VAL A 187 6.10 7.93 7.32
C VAL A 187 6.12 9.28 6.62
N THR A 188 5.40 9.40 5.52
CA THR A 188 5.50 10.56 4.62
C THR A 188 4.11 11.12 4.36
N ARG A 189 3.94 12.43 4.55
CA ARG A 189 2.75 13.15 4.10
C ARG A 189 2.82 13.23 2.57
N VAL A 190 1.80 12.71 1.91
CA VAL A 190 1.75 12.58 0.44
C VAL A 190 0.62 13.39 -0.19
N GLY A 191 -0.14 14.15 0.59
CA GLY A 191 -1.24 14.94 0.06
C GLY A 191 -2.22 15.37 1.13
N GLN A 192 -3.43 15.72 0.69
CA GLN A 192 -4.50 16.25 1.54
C GLN A 192 -5.87 15.77 1.10
N VAL A 193 -6.80 15.71 2.05
CA VAL A 193 -8.22 15.50 1.83
C VAL A 193 -8.91 16.85 1.56
N CYS A 194 -9.72 16.90 0.51
CA CYS A 194 -10.46 18.09 0.09
C CYS A 194 -11.95 17.80 -0.09
N GLU A 195 -12.76 18.87 -0.17
CA GLU A 195 -14.14 18.75 -0.62
C GLU A 195 -14.21 18.24 -2.08
N GLY A 196 -15.18 17.37 -2.36
CA GLY A 196 -15.43 16.81 -3.68
C GLY A 196 -15.31 15.29 -3.68
N ASN A 197 -14.98 14.72 -4.84
CA ASN A 197 -14.80 13.28 -5.02
C ASN A 197 -13.63 12.97 -5.96
N GLY A 198 -13.20 11.71 -5.92
CA GLY A 198 -12.17 11.14 -6.78
C GLY A 198 -10.75 11.39 -6.25
N VAL A 199 -9.78 10.81 -6.94
CA VAL A 199 -8.35 10.99 -6.66
C VAL A 199 -7.75 11.91 -7.70
N TRP A 200 -6.95 12.85 -7.23
CA TRP A 200 -6.30 13.86 -8.03
C TRP A 200 -4.82 13.88 -7.68
N ILE A 201 -3.99 14.35 -8.59
CA ILE A 201 -2.56 14.50 -8.37
C ILE A 201 -2.10 15.92 -8.73
N ASP A 202 -1.38 16.55 -7.82
CA ASP A 202 -0.65 17.78 -8.06
C ASP A 202 0.77 17.45 -8.52
N ARG A 203 1.15 17.94 -9.70
CA ARG A 203 2.50 17.80 -10.28
C ARG A 203 3.30 19.11 -10.26
N GLY A 204 2.86 20.11 -9.49
CA GLY A 204 3.42 21.46 -9.48
C GLY A 204 2.92 22.34 -10.63
N GLY A 205 1.78 21.97 -11.21
CA GLY A 205 1.10 22.73 -12.27
C GLY A 205 0.21 23.84 -11.70
N SER A 206 -0.67 24.40 -12.54
CA SER A 206 -1.64 25.41 -12.08
C SER A 206 -2.79 24.83 -11.26
N GLU A 207 -3.21 23.60 -11.55
CA GLU A 207 -4.27 22.88 -10.84
C GLU A 207 -3.95 21.37 -10.79
N PRO A 208 -4.39 20.64 -9.73
CA PRO A 208 -4.33 19.19 -9.71
C PRO A 208 -5.10 18.56 -10.87
N GLU A 209 -4.61 17.43 -11.38
CA GLU A 209 -5.26 16.67 -12.46
C GLU A 209 -5.94 15.40 -11.92
N PRO A 210 -7.05 14.94 -12.50
CA PRO A 210 -7.71 13.72 -12.04
C PRO A 210 -6.87 12.48 -12.38
N LEU A 211 -6.70 11.59 -11.42
CA LEU A 211 -6.15 10.26 -11.66
C LEU A 211 -7.27 9.33 -12.15
N LEU A 212 -7.32 9.14 -13.47
CA LEU A 212 -8.36 8.34 -14.14
C LEU A 212 -8.05 6.83 -14.18
N ARG A 213 -6.80 6.44 -13.91
CA ARG A 213 -6.40 5.04 -13.80
C ARG A 213 -6.56 4.59 -12.35
N SER A 214 -7.29 3.49 -12.16
CA SER A 214 -7.23 2.71 -10.92
C SER A 214 -5.98 1.82 -10.92
N GLY A 215 -5.69 1.24 -9.77
CA GLY A 215 -4.66 0.22 -9.60
C GLY A 215 -4.96 -1.08 -10.34
N PHE A 216 -4.44 -2.19 -9.82
CA PHE A 216 -4.68 -3.52 -10.38
C PHE A 216 -6.18 -3.87 -10.46
N ASP A 217 -6.60 -4.55 -11.53
CA ASP A 217 -7.96 -5.06 -11.71
C ASP A 217 -7.89 -6.45 -12.36
N HIS A 218 -8.43 -7.44 -11.64
CA HIS A 218 -8.49 -8.85 -12.07
C HIS A 218 -9.20 -9.08 -13.42
N TYR A 219 -10.08 -8.16 -13.82
CA TYR A 219 -10.87 -8.26 -15.04
C TYR A 219 -10.54 -7.16 -16.05
N ALA A 220 -9.48 -6.38 -15.81
CA ALA A 220 -9.01 -5.42 -16.80
C ALA A 220 -8.71 -6.17 -18.11
N ILE A 221 -9.43 -5.79 -19.15
CA ILE A 221 -9.12 -6.23 -20.50
C ILE A 221 -7.97 -5.32 -20.95
N ASP A 222 -6.77 -5.88 -21.09
CA ASP A 222 -5.68 -5.20 -21.79
C ASP A 222 -6.16 -4.90 -23.21
N VAL A 223 -6.59 -3.66 -23.44
CA VAL A 223 -6.90 -3.19 -24.79
C VAL A 223 -5.55 -2.97 -25.46
N LEU A 224 -5.07 -4.01 -26.15
CA LEU A 224 -3.95 -3.97 -27.09
C LEU A 224 -4.20 -2.96 -28.22
#